data_AF-A0AA40CF14-F1
#
_entry.id   AF-A0AA40CF14-F1
#
_cell.length_a   1.000
_cell.length_b   1.000
_cell.length_c   1.000
_cell.angle_alpha   90.00
_cell.angle_beta   90.00
_cell.angle_gamma   90.00
#
_symmetry.space_group_name_H-M   'P 1'
#
loop_
_entity.id
_entity.type
_entity.pdbx_description
1 polymer ?
#
loop_
_entity_poly.entity_id
_entity_poly.type
_entity_poly.pdbx_seq_one_letter_code
_entity_poly.pdbx_strand_id
1 'polypeptide(L)' 'MPPPLSTELRSQVITVYKELLNLGRDYPKGFDYFRPRLHGAFMANAHLQDEDEIRQAIARAEFVRKEIEAL' A
#
# COMPACT_ATOMS: atom_id res chain seq x y z
N MET A 1 -5.00 5.13 -25.51
CA MET A 1 -4.21 5.34 -24.28
C MET A 1 -5.14 5.11 -23.11
N PRO A 2 -4.79 4.29 -22.11
CA PRO A 2 -5.58 4.24 -20.88
C PRO A 2 -5.64 5.65 -20.28
N PRO A 3 -6.76 6.04 -19.65
CA PRO A 3 -6.88 7.33 -19.01
C PRO A 3 -5.79 7.48 -17.94
N PRO A 4 -5.30 8.71 -17.68
CA PRO A 4 -4.42 8.93 -16.55
C PRO A 4 -5.10 8.45 -15.27
N LEU A 5 -4.34 7.73 -14.45
CA LEU A 5 -4.71 7.26 -13.12
C LEU A 5 -5.67 8.23 -12.42
N SER A 6 -6.87 7.76 -12.07
CA SER A 6 -7.84 8.60 -11.39
C SER A 6 -7.23 9.20 -10.11
N THR A 7 -7.39 10.50 -9.93
CA THR A 7 -6.88 11.24 -8.77
C THR A 7 -7.33 10.59 -7.45
N GLU A 8 -8.52 9.99 -7.46
CA GLU A 8 -9.09 9.25 -6.35
C GLU A 8 -8.28 7.99 -6.02
N LEU A 9 -8.00 7.11 -6.99
CA LEU A 9 -7.20 5.90 -6.75
C LEU A 9 -5.79 6.26 -6.27
N ARG A 10 -5.18 7.31 -6.84
CA ARG A 10 -3.88 7.80 -6.37
C ARG A 10 -3.93 8.23 -4.90
N SER A 11 -4.99 8.94 -4.51
CA SER A 11 -5.21 9.35 -3.12
C SER A 11 -5.35 8.14 -2.19
N GLN A 12 -6.15 7.15 -2.58
CA GLN A 12 -6.35 5.91 -1.81
C GLN A 12 -5.03 5.14 -1.61
N VAL A 13 -4.22 4.98 -2.66
CA VAL A 13 -2.89 4.34 -2.56
C VAL A 13 -1.99 5.07 -1.56
N ILE A 14 -1.97 6.41 -1.61
CA ILE A 14 -1.16 7.22 -0.69
C ILE A 14 -1.65 7.06 0.75
N THR A 15 -2.95 7.04 0.97
CA THR A 15 -3.57 6.88 2.30
C THR A 15 -3.17 5.54 2.91
N VAL A 16 -3.45 4.42 2.23
CA VAL A 16 -3.13 3.08 2.76
C VAL A 16 -1.62 2.89 2.97
N TYR A 17 -0.78 3.47 2.12
CA TYR A 17 0.69 3.45 2.32
C TYR A 17 1.11 4.14 3.62
N LYS A 18 0.54 5.32 3.90
CA LYS A 18 0.84 6.08 5.13
C LYS A 18 0.32 5.38 6.37
N GLU A 19 -0.86 4.78 6.31
CA GLU A 19 -1.44 4.00 7.41
C GLU A 19 -0.57 2.78 7.73
N LEU A 20 -0.17 2.02 6.72
CA LEU A 20 0.75 0.89 6.89
C LEU A 20 2.11 1.33 7.46
N LEU A 21 2.66 2.47 7.02
CA LEU A 21 3.87 3.03 7.62
C LEU A 21 3.67 3.39 9.10
N ASN A 22 2.50 3.91 9.46
CA ASN A 22 2.20 4.26 10.85
C ASN A 22 2.15 3.00 11.72
N LEU A 23 1.41 1.98 11.30
CA LEU A 23 1.34 0.68 12.00
C LEU A 23 2.70 -0.01 12.07
N GLY A 24 3.52 0.15 11.02
CA GLY A 24 4.87 -0.40 10.96
C GLY A 24 5.82 0.08 12.06
N ARG A 25 5.49 1.16 12.78
CA ARG A 25 6.30 1.67 13.91
C ARG A 25 6.30 0.70 15.09
N ASP A 26 5.17 0.06 15.34
CA ASP A 26 4.96 -0.90 16.43
C ASP A 26 5.22 -2.35 16.00
N TYR A 27 5.68 -2.55 14.76
CA TYR A 27 5.92 -3.88 14.20
C TYR A 27 6.99 -4.65 15.01
N PRO A 28 6.81 -5.94 15.33
CA PRO A 28 7.72 -6.68 16.24
C PRO A 28 9.19 -6.71 15.82
N LYS A 29 9.48 -6.61 14.52
CA LYS A 29 10.86 -6.58 13.98
C LYS A 29 11.43 -5.16 13.85
N GLY A 30 10.68 -4.15 14.28
CA GLY A 30 11.03 -2.74 14.20
C GLY A 30 10.74 -2.07 12.86
N PHE A 31 10.67 -0.75 12.89
CA PHE A 31 10.33 0.08 11.73
C PHE A 31 11.36 0.00 10.60
N ASP A 32 12.66 -0.09 10.92
CA ASP A 32 13.74 -0.21 9.93
C ASP A 32 13.67 -1.53 9.15
N TYR A 33 13.10 -2.58 9.74
CA TYR A 33 12.81 -3.81 9.04
C TYR A 33 11.57 -3.69 8.15
N PHE A 34 10.52 -3.04 8.65
CA PHE A 34 9.21 -2.96 8.02
C PHE A 34 9.18 -2.00 6.82
N ARG A 35 9.67 -0.77 7.01
CA ARG A 35 9.63 0.32 6.02
C ARG A 35 10.17 -0.07 4.64
N PRO A 36 11.39 -0.63 4.48
CA PRO A 36 11.91 -0.97 3.15
C PRO A 36 11.10 -2.08 2.46
N ARG A 37 10.49 -2.99 3.23
CA ARG A 37 9.64 -4.06 2.68
C ARG A 37 8.31 -3.53 2.18
N LEU A 38 7.68 -2.66 2.95
CA LEU A 38 6.47 -1.96 2.52
C LEU A 38 6.75 -1.16 1.26
N HIS A 39 7.83 -0.37 1.25
CA HIS A 39 8.21 0.41 0.08
C HIS A 39 8.45 -0.47 -1.16
N GLY A 40 9.18 -1.57 -1.00
CA GLY A 40 9.42 -2.53 -2.08
C GLY A 40 8.13 -3.13 -2.66
N ALA A 41 7.16 -3.48 -1.80
CA ALA A 41 5.87 -4.01 -2.24
C ALA A 41 5.05 -3.00 -3.06
N PHE A 42 5.07 -1.71 -2.69
CA PHE A 42 4.40 -0.66 -3.45
C PHE A 42 5.13 -0.35 -4.75
N MET A 43 6.47 -0.29 -4.73
CA MET A 43 7.27 -0.07 -5.93
C MET A 43 7.14 -1.19 -6.97
N ALA A 44 7.01 -2.44 -6.52
CA ALA A 44 6.75 -3.58 -7.41
C ALA A 44 5.45 -3.41 -8.22
N ASN A 45 4.47 -2.65 -7.70
CA ASN A 45 3.19 -2.39 -8.35
C ASN A 45 3.09 -0.97 -8.96
N ALA A 46 4.16 -0.17 -8.95
CA ALA A 46 4.13 1.22 -9.42
C ALA A 46 3.92 1.37 -10.94
N HIS A 47 4.09 0.28 -11.70
CA HIS A 47 3.88 0.23 -13.14
C HIS A 47 2.43 -0.05 -13.55
N LEU A 48 1.56 -0.42 -12.60
CA LEU A 48 0.15 -0.69 -12.89
C LEU A 48 -0.54 0.58 -13.43
N GLN A 49 -1.25 0.42 -14.55
CA GLN A 49 -2.01 1.50 -15.19
C GLN A 49 -3.50 1.18 -15.30
N ASP A 50 -3.87 -0.09 -15.19
CA ASP A 50 -5.26 -0.53 -15.19
C ASP A 50 -5.92 -0.22 -13.84
N GLU A 51 -7.09 0.41 -13.89
CA GLU A 51 -7.78 0.83 -12.66
C GLU A 51 -8.25 -0.35 -11.82
N ASP A 52 -8.65 -1.47 -12.43
CA ASP A 52 -9.13 -2.64 -11.70
C ASP A 52 -7.98 -3.38 -11.03
N GLU A 53 -6.82 -3.49 -11.68
CA GLU A 53 -5.60 -4.00 -11.06
C GLU A 53 -5.18 -3.15 -9.85
N ILE A 54 -5.33 -1.82 -9.95
CA ILE A 54 -4.98 -0.89 -8.88
C ILE A 54 -5.98 -1.00 -7.71
N ARG A 55 -7.29 -1.10 -7.99
CA ARG A 55 -8.32 -1.38 -6.97
C ARG A 55 -8.03 -2.68 -6.24
N GLN A 56 -7.66 -3.74 -6.96
CA GLN A 56 -7.28 -5.02 -6.35
C GLN A 56 -6.01 -4.89 -5.49
N ALA A 57 -5.00 -4.15 -5.95
CA ALA A 57 -3.79 -3.90 -5.16
C ALA A 57 -4.09 -3.12 -3.87
N ILE A 58 -4.96 -2.11 -3.93
CA ILE A 58 -5.44 -1.37 -2.76
C ILE A 58 -6.19 -2.31 -1.81
N ALA A 59 -7.12 -3.13 -2.30
CA ALA A 59 -7.84 -4.11 -1.48
C ALA A 59 -6.91 -5.10 -0.76
N ARG A 60 -5.83 -5.53 -1.43
CA ARG A 60 -4.78 -6.36 -0.79
C ARG A 60 -4.03 -5.60 0.30
N ALA A 61 -3.67 -4.33 0.07
CA ALA A 61 -3.00 -3.51 1.06
C ALA A 61 -3.89 -3.26 2.29
N GLU A 62 -5.18 -3.02 2.08
CA GLU A 62 -6.21 -2.90 3.12
C GLU A 62 -6.33 -4.17 3.97
N PHE A 63 -6.32 -5.34 3.33
CA PHE A 63 -6.33 -6.61 4.03
C PHE A 63 -5.10 -6.77 4.92
N VAL A 64 -3.90 -6.51 4.38
CA VAL A 64 -2.64 -6.55 5.14
C VAL A 64 -2.64 -5.54 6.29
N ARG A 65 -3.23 -4.35 6.11
CA ARG A 65 -3.36 -3.36 7.19
C ARG A 65 -4.12 -3.95 8.37
N LYS A 66 -5.27 -4.59 8.13
CA LYS A 66 -6.09 -5.21 9.18
C LYS A 66 -5.37 -6.35 9.88
N GLU A 67 -4.62 -7.16 9.15
CA GLU A 67 -3.81 -8.23 9.73
C GLU A 67 -2.74 -7.66 10.67
N ILE A 68 -2.06 -6.58 10.28
CA ILE A 68 -1.05 -5.93 11.11
C ILE A 68 -1.67 -5.23 12.33
N GLU A 69 -2.85 -4.63 12.18
CA GLU A 69 -3.59 -4.00 13.27
C GLU A 69 -4.07 -5.02 14.33
N ALA A 70 -4.22 -6.28 13.94
CA ALA A 70 -4.62 -7.37 14.82
C ALA A 70 -3.44 -8.13 15.48
N LEU A 71 -2.19 -7.80 15.13
CA LEU A 71 -0.97 -8.38 15.73
C LEU A 71 -0.62 -7.70 17.05
#